data_AF-A0A0B4K6M8-F1
#
_entry.id   AF-A0A0B4K6M8-F1
#
_cell.length_a   1.000
_cell.length_b   1.000
_cell.length_c   1.000
_cell.angle_alpha   90.00
_cell.angle_beta   90.00
_cell.angle_gamma   90.00
#
_symmetry.space_group_name_H-M   'P 1'
#
loop_
_entity.id
_entity.type
_entity.pdbx_description
1 polymer ?
#
loop_
_entity_poly.entity_id
_entity_poly.type
_entity_poly.pdbx_seq_one_letter_code
_entity_poly.pdbx_strand_id
1 'polypeptide(L)'
;MNQLTIAIFWLACINFASSTCCTFAATLHFKIRGGVCGVVGAKSNGTGCKITICPNGEALVGSYCGKAACDVFGCQCIRGCLQGSFAKDFLKKNYIHGIELLGTERTELCFLCQYIPKKIEFEIN
;
A
#
# COMPACT_ATOMS: atom_id res chain seq x y z
N MET A 1 -15.90 -7.25 40.42
CA MET A 1 -15.60 -6.96 39.00
C MET A 1 -16.73 -7.57 38.20
N ASN A 2 -17.68 -6.75 37.75
CA ASN A 2 -18.99 -7.24 37.29
C ASN A 2 -18.89 -7.82 35.88
N GLN A 3 -19.66 -8.88 35.61
CA GLN A 3 -19.66 -9.59 34.32
C GLN A 3 -19.89 -8.65 33.11
N LEU A 4 -20.64 -7.57 33.30
CA LEU A 4 -20.88 -6.52 32.30
C LEU A 4 -19.62 -5.75 31.91
N THR A 5 -18.70 -5.46 32.85
CA THR A 5 -17.49 -4.69 32.54
C THR A 5 -16.49 -5.49 31.71
N ILE A 6 -16.46 -6.81 31.92
CA ILE A 6 -15.62 -7.73 31.14
C ILE A 6 -16.10 -7.76 29.69
N ALA A 7 -17.42 -7.91 29.45
CA ALA A 7 -17.99 -7.95 28.10
C ALA A 7 -17.73 -6.68 27.28
N ILE A 8 -17.85 -5.50 27.90
CA ILE A 8 -17.57 -4.21 27.24
C ILE A 8 -16.10 -4.10 26.84
N PHE A 9 -15.18 -4.60 27.68
CA PHE A 9 -13.75 -4.60 27.38
C PHE A 9 -13.41 -5.48 26.17
N TRP A 10 -14.03 -6.66 26.06
CA TRP A 10 -13.87 -7.54 24.89
C TRP A 10 -14.43 -6.91 23.60
N LEU A 11 -15.60 -6.26 23.65
CA LEU A 11 -16.18 -5.59 22.49
C LEU A 11 -15.33 -4.40 22.00
N ALA A 12 -14.72 -3.65 22.92
CA ALA A 12 -13.82 -2.55 22.55
C ALA A 12 -12.53 -3.06 21.86
N CYS A 13 -11.97 -4.18 22.32
CA CYS A 13 -10.80 -4.79 21.69
C CYS A 13 -11.07 -5.29 20.26
N ILE A 14 -12.29 -5.79 19.98
CA ILE A 14 -12.66 -6.28 18.64
C ILE A 14 -12.82 -5.11 17.65
N ASN A 15 -13.40 -3.99 18.08
CA ASN A 15 -13.66 -2.84 17.20
C ASN A 15 -12.39 -2.04 16.84
N PHE A 16 -11.37 -1.99 17.72
CA PHE A 16 -10.11 -1.31 17.41
C PHE A 16 -9.23 -2.07 16.40
N ALA A 17 -9.45 -3.38 16.24
CA ALA A 17 -8.57 -4.23 15.44
C ALA A 17 -8.86 -4.24 13.92
N SER A 18 -9.95 -3.61 13.45
CA SER A 18 -10.44 -3.83 12.07
C SER A 18 -10.26 -2.66 11.10
N SER A 19 -9.62 -1.55 11.47
CA SER A 19 -9.40 -0.49 10.48
C SER A 19 -8.29 -0.92 9.52
N THR A 20 -8.67 -1.24 8.27
CA THR A 20 -7.70 -1.57 7.22
C THR A 20 -6.96 -0.30 6.83
N CYS A 21 -5.68 -0.21 7.18
CA CYS A 21 -4.85 0.93 6.80
C CYS A 21 -4.32 0.79 5.37
N CYS A 22 -4.45 1.85 4.58
CA CYS A 22 -4.05 1.93 3.17
C CYS A 22 -2.62 2.47 3.02
N THR A 23 -1.76 2.14 3.98
CA THR A 23 -0.42 2.70 4.12
C THR A 23 0.63 1.91 3.32
N PHE A 24 0.24 0.74 2.79
CA PHE A 24 1.11 -0.11 1.99
C PHE A 24 1.09 0.30 0.51
N ALA A 25 2.25 0.71 0.01
CA ALA A 25 2.56 0.83 -1.41
C ALA A 25 3.71 -0.11 -1.80
N ALA A 26 3.93 -0.25 -3.10
CA ALA A 26 5.12 -0.89 -3.64
C ALA A 26 5.82 0.07 -4.60
N THR A 27 7.12 0.23 -4.47
CA THR A 27 7.92 0.94 -5.46
C THR A 27 8.58 -0.07 -6.39
N LEU A 28 8.29 0.06 -7.68
CA LEU A 28 8.83 -0.82 -8.71
C LEU A 28 10.03 -0.15 -9.36
N HIS A 29 11.06 -0.96 -9.58
CA HIS A 29 12.22 -0.62 -10.39
C HIS A 29 12.20 -1.55 -11.60
N PHE A 30 12.23 -1.00 -12.80
CA PHE A 30 12.07 -1.78 -14.03
C PHE A 30 12.67 -1.08 -15.25
N LYS A 31 12.80 -1.81 -16.36
CA LYS A 31 13.16 -1.27 -17.68
C LYS A 31 12.02 -1.47 -18.66
N ILE A 32 11.94 -0.59 -19.65
CA ILE A 32 11.02 -0.70 -20.78
C ILE A 32 11.87 -0.93 -22.03
N ARG A 33 11.64 -2.03 -22.75
CA ARG A 33 12.42 -2.34 -23.96
C ARG A 33 12.14 -1.29 -25.04
N GLY A 34 13.15 -0.44 -25.32
CA GLY A 34 13.04 0.61 -26.34
C GLY A 34 12.06 1.74 -26.01
N GLY A 35 11.64 1.88 -24.75
CA GLY A 35 10.63 2.86 -24.34
C GLY A 35 11.14 3.86 -23.30
N VAL A 36 10.34 4.90 -23.07
CA VAL A 36 10.60 5.93 -22.04
C VAL A 36 9.67 5.74 -20.84
N CYS A 37 10.17 5.98 -19.62
CA CYS A 37 9.43 5.71 -18.38
C CYS A 37 8.07 6.39 -18.28
N GLY A 38 7.93 7.57 -18.90
CA GLY A 38 6.70 8.37 -18.85
C GLY A 38 5.49 7.69 -19.48
N VAL A 39 5.67 6.72 -20.40
CA VAL A 39 4.53 6.05 -21.07
C VAL A 39 3.67 5.24 -20.10
N VAL A 40 4.24 4.82 -18.97
CA VAL A 40 3.53 4.10 -17.89
C VAL A 40 3.41 4.91 -16.61
N GLY A 41 3.61 6.24 -16.69
CA GLY A 41 3.56 7.14 -15.54
C GLY A 41 4.76 7.03 -14.58
N ALA A 42 5.85 6.38 -15.00
CA ALA A 42 7.05 6.22 -14.19
C ALA A 42 8.09 7.33 -14.43
N LYS A 43 8.99 7.53 -13.46
CA LYS A 43 10.12 8.47 -13.55
C LYS A 43 11.41 7.72 -13.87
N SER A 44 12.34 8.35 -14.57
CA SER A 44 13.69 7.79 -14.77
C SER A 44 14.51 7.83 -13.47
N ASN A 45 15.29 6.79 -13.20
CA ASN A 45 16.21 6.68 -12.06
C ASN A 45 17.65 6.34 -12.51
N GLY A 46 18.05 6.76 -13.71
CA GLY A 46 19.40 6.56 -14.26
C GLY A 46 19.62 5.17 -14.85
N THR A 47 19.33 4.10 -14.11
CA THR A 47 19.48 2.70 -14.59
C THR A 47 18.20 2.12 -15.20
N GLY A 48 17.07 2.81 -15.04
CA GLY A 48 15.76 2.37 -15.49
C GLY A 48 14.65 3.33 -15.05
N CYS A 49 13.46 2.78 -14.85
CA CYS A 49 12.25 3.46 -14.45
C CYS A 49 11.88 3.10 -13.01
N LYS A 50 11.37 4.09 -12.28
CA LYS A 50 10.90 3.99 -10.90
C LYS A 50 9.47 4.54 -10.79
N ILE A 51 8.58 3.78 -10.15
CA ILE A 51 7.21 4.21 -9.86
C ILE A 51 6.74 3.64 -8.53
N THR A 52 6.08 4.45 -7.72
CA THR A 52 5.38 3.98 -6.52
C THR A 52 3.92 3.73 -6.88
N ILE A 53 3.44 2.52 -6.59
CA ILE A 53 2.12 2.04 -6.97
C ILE A 53 1.34 1.50 -5.78
N CYS A 54 0.02 1.50 -5.95
CA CYS A 54 -0.94 0.91 -5.03
C CYS A 54 -1.27 -0.55 -5.40
N PRO A 55 -1.99 -1.30 -4.54
CA PRO A 55 -2.32 -2.70 -4.79
C PRO A 55 -3.00 -2.96 -6.13
N ASN A 56 -3.81 -2.02 -6.64
CA ASN A 56 -4.48 -2.14 -7.94
C ASN A 56 -3.55 -1.94 -9.16
N GLY A 57 -2.24 -1.76 -8.95
CA GLY A 57 -1.25 -1.55 -10.01
C GLY A 57 -1.24 -0.14 -10.60
N GLU A 58 -1.91 0.83 -9.98
CA GLU A 58 -1.86 2.25 -10.40
C GLU A 58 -0.85 3.04 -9.60
N ALA A 59 -0.35 4.12 -10.18
CA ALA A 59 0.53 5.06 -9.51
C ALA A 59 -0.13 5.61 -8.23
N LEU A 60 0.65 5.78 -7.18
CA LEU A 60 0.20 6.44 -5.95
C LEU A 60 -0.19 7.89 -6.26
N VAL A 61 -1.43 8.25 -5.93
CA VAL A 61 -1.96 9.61 -6.01
C VAL A 61 -2.30 10.09 -4.61
N GLY A 62 -1.68 11.19 -4.17
CA GLY A 62 -1.80 11.70 -2.80
C GLY A 62 -0.89 10.97 -1.82
N SER A 63 -1.36 10.81 -0.58
CA SER A 63 -0.55 10.27 0.53
C SER A 63 -0.69 8.76 0.75
N TYR A 64 -1.82 8.16 0.38
CA TYR A 64 -2.17 6.78 0.73
C TYR A 64 -2.88 6.06 -0.41
N CYS A 65 -2.89 4.73 -0.37
CA CYS A 65 -3.57 3.88 -1.36
C CYS A 65 -5.08 3.71 -1.07
N GLY A 66 -5.76 4.81 -0.77
CA GLY A 66 -7.21 4.86 -0.61
C GLY A 66 -7.94 4.94 -1.95
N LYS A 67 -9.18 4.45 -2.02
CA LYS A 67 -10.06 4.70 -3.17
C LYS A 67 -10.48 6.17 -3.27
N ALA A 68 -10.32 6.92 -2.18
CA ALA A 68 -10.47 8.37 -2.07
C ALA A 68 -9.64 8.86 -0.88
N ALA A 69 -9.84 10.11 -0.44
CA ALA A 69 -9.10 10.72 0.66
C ALA A 69 -9.14 9.88 1.95
N CYS A 70 -8.05 9.94 2.71
CA CYS A 70 -7.89 9.27 4.00
C CYS A 70 -7.62 10.29 5.11
N ASP A 71 -7.78 9.85 6.35
CA ASP A 71 -7.24 10.55 7.50
C ASP A 71 -5.70 10.58 7.49
N VAL A 72 -5.12 11.35 8.44
CA VAL A 72 -3.67 11.57 8.55
C VAL A 72 -2.87 10.30 8.88
N PHE A 73 -3.53 9.24 9.33
CA PHE A 73 -2.90 7.94 9.60
C PHE A 73 -3.05 6.96 8.42
N GLY A 74 -3.92 7.26 7.45
CA GLY A 74 -4.20 6.37 6.31
C GLY A 74 -5.07 5.17 6.67
N CYS A 75 -5.76 5.17 7.81
CA CYS A 75 -6.57 4.05 8.30
C CYS A 75 -8.08 4.27 8.11
N GLN A 76 -8.52 5.52 8.01
CA GLN A 76 -9.90 5.89 7.70
C GLN A 76 -9.96 6.51 6.31
N CYS A 77 -9.96 5.67 5.29
CA CYS A 77 -10.09 6.09 3.90
C CYS A 77 -11.55 6.07 3.45
N ILE A 78 -11.98 7.14 2.80
CA ILE A 78 -13.29 7.20 2.15
C ILE A 78 -13.35 6.07 1.11
N ARG A 79 -14.36 5.21 1.23
CA ARG A 79 -14.56 3.99 0.41
C ARG A 79 -13.48 2.90 0.57
N GLY A 80 -12.61 3.00 1.58
CA GLY A 80 -11.59 2.00 1.90
C GLY A 80 -10.37 2.01 0.97
N CYS A 81 -9.54 0.96 1.05
CA CYS A 81 -8.30 0.85 0.29
C CYS A 81 -8.48 0.35 -1.14
N LEU A 82 -7.56 0.75 -2.02
CA LEU A 82 -7.33 0.11 -3.29
C LEU A 82 -6.88 -1.34 -3.06
N GLN A 83 -7.37 -2.26 -3.88
CA GLN A 83 -7.14 -3.70 -3.75
C GLN A 83 -6.51 -4.26 -5.02
N GLY A 84 -5.70 -5.31 -4.90
CA GLY A 84 -5.03 -5.97 -6.01
C GLY A 84 -3.69 -6.60 -5.60
N SER A 85 -2.85 -6.88 -6.59
CA SER A 85 -1.58 -7.62 -6.47
C SER A 85 -0.35 -6.81 -6.92
N PHE A 86 -0.38 -5.48 -6.77
CA PHE A 86 0.72 -4.55 -7.03
C PHE A 86 1.37 -4.76 -8.42
N ALA A 87 2.60 -5.28 -8.43
CA ALA A 87 3.40 -5.52 -9.64
C ALA A 87 2.67 -6.41 -10.65
N LYS A 88 1.90 -7.40 -10.20
CA LYS A 88 1.14 -8.28 -11.09
C LYS A 88 0.09 -7.50 -11.89
N ASP A 89 -0.65 -6.62 -11.22
CA ASP A 89 -1.66 -5.80 -11.88
C ASP A 89 -1.03 -4.68 -12.72
N PHE A 90 0.08 -4.11 -12.28
CA PHE A 90 0.85 -3.14 -13.06
C PHE A 90 1.36 -3.75 -14.37
N LEU A 91 1.97 -4.94 -14.33
CA LEU A 91 2.45 -5.65 -15.51
C LEU A 91 1.31 -6.07 -16.42
N LYS A 92 0.18 -6.53 -15.85
CA LYS A 92 -1.02 -6.86 -16.64
C LYS A 92 -1.58 -5.64 -17.38
N LYS A 93 -1.63 -4.47 -16.74
CA LYS A 93 -2.08 -3.21 -17.36
C LYS A 93 -1.14 -2.72 -18.45
N ASN A 94 0.16 -2.95 -18.30
CA ASN A 94 1.21 -2.42 -19.17
C ASN A 94 1.91 -3.49 -20.03
N TYR A 95 1.24 -4.62 -20.28
CA TYR A 95 1.86 -5.80 -20.92
C TYR A 95 2.45 -5.50 -22.31
N ILE A 96 1.88 -4.53 -23.04
CA ILE A 96 2.32 -4.12 -24.38
C ILE A 96 3.70 -3.42 -24.39
N HIS A 97 4.18 -2.95 -23.23
CA HIS A 97 5.41 -2.15 -23.14
C HIS A 97 6.68 -2.98 -22.95
N GLY A 98 6.58 -4.32 -22.88
CA GLY A 98 7.77 -5.17 -22.73
C GLY A 98 8.58 -4.84 -21.49
N ILE A 99 7.90 -4.74 -20.34
CA ILE A 99 8.50 -4.36 -19.05
C ILE A 99 9.35 -5.50 -18.50
N GLU A 100 10.59 -5.18 -18.13
CA GLU A 100 11.49 -6.05 -17.37
C GLU A 100 11.62 -5.54 -15.94
N LEU A 101 11.05 -6.28 -14.99
CA LEU A 101 11.08 -5.91 -13.57
C LEU A 101 12.46 -6.20 -12.99
N LEU A 102 13.13 -5.17 -12.47
CA LEU A 102 14.44 -5.28 -11.80
C LEU A 102 14.29 -5.56 -10.30
N GLY A 103 13.23 -5.04 -9.69
CA GLY A 103 12.99 -5.20 -8.27
C GLY A 103 11.68 -4.55 -7.82
N THR A 104 11.25 -4.94 -6.62
CA THR A 104 10.07 -4.38 -5.95
C THR A 104 10.41 -4.18 -4.49
N GLU A 105 10.28 -2.94 -4.02
CA GLU A 105 10.41 -2.59 -2.60
C GLU A 105 9.02 -2.30 -2.04
N ARG A 106 8.71 -2.83 -0.85
CA ARG A 106 7.50 -2.38 -0.13
C ARG A 106 7.80 -1.00 0.46
N THR A 107 6.88 -0.07 0.27
CA THR A 107 6.99 1.29 0.78
C THR A 107 5.91 1.52 1.82
N GLU A 108 6.31 1.93 3.01
CA GLU A 108 5.39 2.40 4.03
C GLU A 108 5.12 3.89 3.81
N LEU A 109 3.86 4.25 3.55
CA LEU A 109 3.38 5.60 3.31
C LEU A 109 3.01 6.33 4.62
N CYS A 110 2.78 5.59 5.71
CA CYS A 110 2.49 6.19 6.99
C CYS A 110 3.75 6.79 7.63
N PHE A 111 4.00 8.07 7.35
CA PHE A 111 5.13 8.83 7.91
C PHE A 111 5.17 8.83 9.44
N LEU A 112 4.02 8.77 10.10
CA LEU A 112 3.95 8.72 11.56
C LEU A 112 4.14 7.31 12.12
N CYS A 113 3.97 6.26 11.31
CA CYS A 113 4.07 4.88 11.76
C CYS A 113 5.51 4.45 12.09
N GLN A 114 6.53 5.20 11.65
CA GLN A 114 7.90 5.00 12.13
C GLN A 114 8.07 5.31 13.62
N TYR A 115 7.19 6.14 14.20
CA TYR A 115 7.21 6.52 15.62
C TYR A 115 6.28 5.65 16.48
N ILE A 116 5.42 4.85 15.85
CA ILE A 116 4.50 3.95 16.54
C ILE A 116 5.21 2.59 16.68
N PRO A 117 5.30 2.00 17.88
CA PRO A 117 5.85 0.67 18.01
C PRO A 117 5.00 -0.29 17.19
N LYS A 118 5.59 -0.96 16.19
CA LYS A 118 4.92 -2.09 15.55
C LYS A 118 4.66 -3.11 16.64
N LYS A 119 3.40 -3.27 17.04
CA LYS A 119 2.99 -4.41 17.85
C LYS A 119 3.30 -5.62 16.97
N ILE A 120 4.37 -6.32 17.33
CA ILE A 120 4.82 -7.52 16.64
C ILE A 120 3.59 -8.42 16.62
N GLU A 121 3.10 -8.73 15.43
CA GLU A 121 2.15 -9.81 15.18
C GLU A 121 2.90 -11.09 15.53
N PHE A 122 3.04 -11.37 16.83
CA PHE A 122 3.50 -12.66 17.32
C PHE A 122 2.38 -13.64 17.00
N GLU A 123 2.75 -14.64 16.22
CA GLU A 123 1.95 -15.78 15.81
C GLU A 123 1.13 -16.34 16.97
N ILE A 124 -0.19 -16.39 16.80
CA ILE A 124 -1.01 -17.37 17.51
C ILE A 124 -1.28 -18.47 16.48
N ASN A 125 -0.47 -19.52 16.62
CA ASN A 125 -0.67 -20.86 16.09
C ASN A 125 -2.11 -21.37 16.32
#